data_AF-A0A529F9B0-F1
#
_entry.id   AF-A0A529F9B0-F1
#
_cell.length_a   1.000
_cell.length_b   1.000
_cell.length_c   1.000
_cell.angle_alpha   90.00
_cell.angle_beta   90.00
_cell.angle_gamma   90.00
#
_symmetry.space_group_name_H-M   'P 1'
#
loop_
_entity.id
_entity.type
_entity.pdbx_description
1 polymer ?
#
loop_
_entity_poly.entity_id
_entity_poly.type
_entity_poly.pdbx_seq_one_letter_code
_entity_poly.pdbx_strand_id
1 'polypeptide(L)'
;VYDWAKDASPPRRVLSEQALKYMNTMLAAVPVIGTARRAQLPNIVVAGKTGTTQSYRDAWFVGFTGNYTAAVWLGNDDFTPTNK
;
A
#
# COMPACT_ATOMS: atom_id res chain seq x y z
N VAL A 1 -2.11 8.93 -28.46
CA VAL A 1 -2.25 9.07 -26.98
C VAL A 1 -2.27 7.65 -26.44
N TYR A 2 -1.44 7.33 -25.44
CA TYR A 2 -1.37 5.99 -24.85
C TYR A 2 -2.64 5.68 -24.06
N ASP A 3 -3.26 4.52 -24.30
CA ASP A 3 -4.42 4.01 -23.58
C ASP A 3 -4.05 2.70 -22.89
N TRP A 4 -4.01 2.70 -21.56
CA TRP A 4 -3.59 1.55 -20.77
C TRP A 4 -4.42 0.29 -21.08
N ALA A 5 -5.71 0.44 -21.40
CA ALA A 5 -6.60 -0.69 -21.64
C ALA A 5 -6.33 -1.35 -23.00
N LYS A 6 -5.69 -0.64 -23.93
CA LYS A 6 -5.39 -1.11 -25.30
C LYS A 6 -3.92 -1.44 -25.50
N ASP A 7 -3.03 -0.62 -24.96
CA ASP A 7 -1.61 -0.62 -25.30
C ASP A 7 -0.73 -1.33 -24.24
N ALA A 8 -1.29 -1.70 -23.09
CA ALA A 8 -0.54 -2.41 -22.05
C ALA A 8 -0.38 -3.90 -22.37
N SER A 9 0.79 -4.45 -22.03
CA SER A 9 1.03 -5.88 -22.09
C SER A 9 0.05 -6.66 -21.20
N PRO A 10 -0.39 -7.86 -21.60
CA PRO A 10 -1.27 -8.68 -20.78
C PRO A 10 -0.69 -8.92 -19.38
N PRO A 11 -1.54 -8.92 -18.32
CA PRO A 11 -1.07 -9.19 -16.98
C PRO A 11 -0.50 -10.60 -16.89
N ARG A 12 0.73 -10.72 -16.39
CA ARG A 12 1.38 -12.01 -16.11
C ARG A 12 1.39 -12.28 -14.63
N ARG A 13 1.15 -13.54 -14.25
CA ARG A 13 1.28 -13.98 -12.86
C ARG A 13 2.75 -13.91 -12.44
N VAL A 14 3.03 -13.17 -11.36
CA VAL A 14 4.39 -12.97 -10.82
C VAL A 14 4.64 -13.71 -9.50
N LEU A 15 3.58 -14.14 -8.81
CA LEU A 15 3.64 -14.89 -7.55
C LEU A 15 2.87 -16.21 -7.67
N SER A 16 3.27 -17.22 -6.90
CA SER A 16 2.44 -18.41 -6.70
C SER A 16 1.17 -18.07 -5.92
N GLU A 17 0.12 -18.85 -6.10
CA GLU A 17 -1.15 -18.64 -5.37
C GLU A 17 -0.96 -18.76 -3.86
N GLN A 18 -0.06 -19.66 -3.44
CA GLN A 18 0.27 -19.84 -2.04
C GLN A 18 0.94 -18.61 -1.42
N ALA A 19 1.92 -18.02 -2.12
CA ALA A 19 2.59 -16.80 -1.66
C ALA A 19 1.61 -15.63 -1.62
N LEU A 20 0.75 -15.50 -2.64
CA LEU A 20 -0.28 -14.46 -2.69
C LEU A 20 -1.27 -14.59 -1.52
N LYS A 21 -1.75 -15.80 -1.23
CA LYS A 21 -2.67 -16.05 -0.11
C LYS A 21 -2.06 -15.62 1.22
N TYR A 22 -0.84 -16.04 1.50
CA TYR A 22 -0.16 -15.65 2.74
C TYR A 22 0.09 -14.14 2.81
N MET A 23 0.51 -13.51 1.71
CA MET A 23 0.74 -12.08 1.65
C MET A 23 -0.53 -11.28 1.93
N ASN A 24 -1.66 -11.66 1.32
CA ASN A 24 -2.95 -11.02 1.56
C ASN A 24 -3.38 -11.14 3.03
N THR A 25 -3.24 -12.33 3.64
CA THR A 25 -3.56 -12.53 5.06
C THR A 25 -2.71 -11.63 5.95
N MET A 26 -1.40 -11.58 5.72
CA MET A 26 -0.49 -10.76 6.53
C MET A 26 -0.79 -9.27 6.37
N LEU A 27 -1.00 -8.79 5.14
CA LEU A 27 -1.26 -7.37 4.87
C LEU A 27 -2.64 -6.91 5.34
N ALA A 28 -3.65 -7.78 5.34
CA ALA A 28 -4.96 -7.50 5.91
C ALA A 28 -4.95 -7.37 7.43
N ALA A 29 -3.98 -8.02 8.11
CA ALA A 29 -3.83 -7.90 9.56
C ALA A 29 -3.22 -6.56 9.99
N VAL A 30 -2.46 -5.88 9.12
CA VAL A 30 -1.73 -4.65 9.50
C VAL A 30 -2.67 -3.50 9.90
N PRO A 31 -3.80 -3.23 9.21
CA PRO A 31 -4.76 -2.24 9.68
C PRO A 31 -5.58 -2.68 10.89
N VAL A 32 -5.68 -3.98 11.19
CA VAL A 32 -6.49 -4.46 12.33
C VAL A 32 -5.68 -4.46 13.63
N ILE A 33 -4.47 -5.05 13.60
CA ILE A 33 -3.65 -5.26 14.79
C ILE A 33 -2.26 -4.62 14.69
N GLY A 34 -1.85 -4.16 13.50
CA GLY A 34 -0.50 -3.66 13.23
C GLY A 34 -0.37 -2.13 13.28
N THR A 35 0.53 -1.61 12.45
CA THR A 35 0.94 -0.18 12.43
C THR A 35 0.00 0.71 11.64
N ALA A 36 -0.88 0.16 10.80
CA ALA A 36 -1.75 0.92 9.91
C ALA A 36 -3.18 1.09 10.44
N ARG A 37 -3.40 1.07 11.77
CA ARG A 37 -4.76 1.09 12.35
C ARG A 37 -5.64 2.25 11.87
N ARG A 38 -5.03 3.40 11.60
CA ARG A 38 -5.72 4.60 11.10
C ARG A 38 -6.14 4.51 9.62
N ALA A 39 -5.73 3.47 8.90
CA ALA A 39 -6.09 3.22 7.50
C ALA A 39 -7.34 2.33 7.35
N GLN A 40 -7.97 1.89 8.45
CA GLN A 40 -9.22 1.13 8.38
C GLN A 40 -10.34 1.97 7.79
N LEU A 41 -11.14 1.35 6.92
CA LEU A 41 -12.32 1.95 6.32
C LEU A 41 -13.58 1.24 6.83
N PRO A 42 -14.68 1.97 7.12
CA PRO A 42 -15.94 1.34 7.48
C PRO A 42 -16.42 0.39 6.39
N ASN A 43 -16.81 -0.82 6.77
CA ASN A 43 -17.41 -1.85 5.91
C ASN A 43 -16.52 -2.33 4.73
N ILE A 44 -15.24 -1.97 4.69
CA ILE A 44 -14.32 -2.34 3.62
C ILE A 44 -13.06 -2.94 4.24
N VAL A 45 -12.74 -4.16 3.82
CA VAL A 45 -11.46 -4.78 4.20
C VAL A 45 -10.34 -4.08 3.44
N VAL A 46 -9.40 -3.51 4.19
CA VAL A 46 -8.18 -2.89 3.68
C VAL A 46 -7.00 -3.78 4.05
N ALA A 47 -6.16 -4.07 3.08
CA ALA A 47 -4.84 -4.65 3.29
C ALA A 47 -3.79 -3.61 2.92
N GLY A 48 -2.68 -3.56 3.64
CA GLY A 48 -1.65 -2.58 3.33
C GLY A 48 -0.47 -2.60 4.27
N LYS A 49 0.49 -1.71 4.02
CA LYS A 49 1.71 -1.60 4.80
C LYS A 49 2.15 -0.16 4.96
N THR A 50 2.63 0.17 6.16
CA THR A 50 3.32 1.42 6.45
C THR A 50 4.81 1.30 6.13
N GLY A 51 5.43 2.39 5.66
CA GLY A 51 6.87 2.57 5.57
C GLY A 51 7.26 3.91 6.18
N THR A 52 8.42 3.96 6.85
CA THR A 52 8.96 5.20 7.42
C THR A 52 10.47 5.20 7.26
N THR A 53 11.06 6.33 6.89
CA THR A 53 12.53 6.50 6.96
C THR A 53 12.93 7.10 8.31
N GLN A 54 14.23 7.09 8.60
CA GLN A 54 14.75 7.65 9.85
C GLN A 54 14.44 9.16 9.95
N SER A 55 14.41 9.66 11.19
CA SER A 55 14.17 11.08 11.47
C SER A 55 12.86 11.64 10.89
N TYR A 56 11.83 10.81 10.68
CA TYR A 56 10.51 11.23 10.18
C TYR A 56 10.56 12.00 8.85
N ARG A 57 11.49 11.67 7.96
CA ARG A 57 11.61 12.37 6.67
C ARG A 57 10.55 11.90 5.67
N ASP A 58 10.31 10.60 5.64
CA ASP A 58 9.31 10.00 4.77
C ASP A 58 8.35 9.15 5.58
N ALA A 59 7.07 9.29 5.27
CA ALA A 59 6.01 8.37 5.64
C ALA A 59 5.35 7.84 4.36
N TRP A 60 5.21 6.53 4.29
CA TRP A 60 4.54 5.82 3.21
C TRP A 60 3.39 4.99 3.76
N PHE A 61 2.30 4.96 3.01
CA PHE A 61 1.31 3.91 3.10
C PHE A 61 0.96 3.42 1.71
N VAL A 62 1.03 2.11 1.51
CA VAL A 62 0.52 1.46 0.30
C VAL A 62 -0.52 0.45 0.74
N GLY A 63 -1.72 0.56 0.17
CA GLY A 63 -2.85 -0.29 0.53
C GLY A 63 -3.74 -0.60 -0.65
N PHE A 64 -4.52 -1.66 -0.49
CA PHE A 64 -5.49 -2.11 -1.49
C PHE A 64 -6.74 -2.68 -0.83
N THR A 65 -7.80 -2.67 -1.63
CA THR A 65 -9.10 -3.32 -1.38
C THR A 65 -9.35 -4.35 -2.49
N GLY A 66 -10.56 -4.92 -2.56
CA GLY A 66 -10.90 -5.83 -3.66
C GLY A 66 -10.79 -5.21 -5.06
N ASN A 67 -11.01 -3.89 -5.19
CA ASN A 67 -11.13 -3.21 -6.49
C ASN A 67 -10.10 -2.11 -6.73
N TYR A 68 -9.44 -1.62 -5.68
CA TYR A 68 -8.59 -0.44 -5.77
C TYR A 68 -7.28 -0.63 -5.03
N THR A 69 -6.21 -0.04 -5.58
CA THR A 69 -4.90 0.10 -4.94
C THR A 69 -4.56 1.58 -4.87
N ALA A 70 -3.99 2.02 -3.75
CA ALA A 70 -3.54 3.38 -3.54
C ALA A 70 -2.19 3.39 -2.81
N ALA A 71 -1.37 4.40 -3.12
CA ALA A 71 -0.12 4.69 -2.45
C ALA A 71 -0.11 6.17 -2.07
N VAL A 72 0.31 6.44 -0.84
CA VAL A 72 0.49 7.80 -0.30
C VAL A 72 1.91 7.91 0.23
N TRP A 73 2.57 8.99 -0.18
CA TRP A 73 3.81 9.48 0.41
C TRP A 73 3.56 10.82 1.06
N LEU A 74 4.23 11.04 2.19
CA LEU A 74 4.34 12.31 2.86
C LEU A 74 5.81 12.52 3.24
N GLY A 75 6.35 13.66 2.83
CA GLY A 75 7.69 14.11 3.17
C GLY A 75 7.87 15.56 2.69
N ASN A 76 9.01 16.16 3.06
CA ASN A 76 9.38 17.47 2.57
C ASN A 76 10.28 17.32 1.34
N ASP A 77 10.08 18.14 0.31
CA ASP A 77 10.85 18.10 -0.94
C ASP A 77 12.35 18.37 -0.73
N ASP A 78 12.70 19.10 0.34
CA ASP A 78 14.08 19.44 0.73
C ASP A 78 14.71 18.42 1.70
N PHE A 79 14.05 17.28 1.92
CA PHE A 79 14.48 16.18 2.79
C PHE A 79 14.62 16.56 4.27
N THR A 80 14.08 17.70 4.69
CA THR A 80 13.98 18.05 6.11
C THR A 80 12.96 17.14 6.83
N PRO A 81 13.11 16.90 8.14
CA PRO A 81 12.13 16.14 8.92
C PRO A 81 10.70 16.72 8.84
N THR A 82 9.70 15.85 8.75
CA THR A 82 8.30 16.24 8.94
C THR A 82 7.97 16.41 10.44
N ASN A 83 6.89 17.16 10.74
CA ASN A 83 6.44 17.31 12.13
C ASN A 83 6.02 15.97 12.73
N LYS A 84 6.36 15.75 14.01
CA LYS A 84 6.03 14.52 14.75
C LYS A 84 4.56 14.43 15.11
#